data_AF-A0A9E2DNA3-F1
#
_entry.id   AF-A0A9E2DNA3-F1
#
_cell.length_a   1.000
_cell.length_b   1.000
_cell.length_c   1.000
_cell.angle_alpha   90.00
_cell.angle_beta   90.00
_cell.angle_gamma   90.00
#
_symmetry.space_group_name_H-M   'P 1'
#
loop_
_entity.id
_entity.type
_entity.pdbx_description
1 polymer ?
#
loop_
_entity_poly.entity_id
_entity_poly.type
_entity_poly.pdbx_seq_one_letter_code
_entity_poly.pdbx_strand_id
1 'polypeptide(L)'
;MKNKSNKINISFLNLAAQSPSIELNLALSEKIHRQSNDLEHIFFMCDRALTSCSVNITNSKSVCDICRYKARVGFKYFNERNPNSKLIKVKREELKLSSVNDNVFNEIILGVHSTIGSQLRLDDMELLSKKWLKIKERMISSSIGMYNYFDTYLKKNKVQNFIIFNGRISCARPLKTVSHDNCVNYILFDGALNGLTPYYSTNEMFHSMNFEKTNALKYYLKYYKESSKIAAEYSFKKQNKIPILRDAVYTKNQQIGYLDEKILKLGKPIITIFVSSDDEYRYIGADYCEDPLVDQVEEIKSLIASKINLKYDFIVKMHPHQNKSHQSIIKKYK
;
A
#
# COMPACT_ATOMS: atom_id res chain seq x y z
N MET A 1 -4.52 43.61 7.94
CA MET A 1 -3.94 42.47 7.20
C MET A 1 -3.89 41.28 8.15
N LYS A 2 -4.72 40.24 7.94
CA LYS A 2 -4.70 39.05 8.79
C LYS A 2 -3.37 38.32 8.56
N ASN A 3 -2.60 38.11 9.63
CA ASN A 3 -1.41 37.26 9.66
C ASN A 3 -1.80 35.90 9.04
N LYS A 4 -1.43 35.66 7.77
CA LYS A 4 -1.50 34.30 7.20
C LYS A 4 -0.56 33.48 8.08
N SER A 5 -1.14 32.61 8.90
CA SER A 5 -0.38 31.57 9.57
C SER A 5 0.44 30.87 8.48
N ASN A 6 1.77 31.00 8.52
CA ASN A 6 2.72 30.43 7.55
C ASN A 6 2.71 28.90 7.64
N LYS A 7 1.57 28.29 7.30
CA LYS A 7 1.43 26.86 7.16
C LYS A 7 2.00 26.44 5.81
N ILE A 8 2.55 25.24 5.75
CA ILE A 8 3.14 24.69 4.54
C ILE A 8 2.55 23.33 4.21
N ASN A 9 2.49 22.99 2.92
CA ASN A 9 2.27 21.64 2.46
C ASN A 9 3.61 20.99 2.17
N ILE A 10 3.73 19.69 2.43
CA ILE A 10 4.92 18.94 2.07
C ILE A 10 4.55 17.65 1.33
N SER A 11 5.42 17.20 0.42
CA SER A 11 5.29 15.92 -0.28
C SER A 11 6.61 15.16 -0.22
N PHE A 12 6.58 13.88 0.12
CA PHE A 12 7.74 13.01 -0.06
C PHE A 12 7.63 12.27 -1.39
N LEU A 13 8.63 12.44 -2.25
CA LEU A 13 8.70 11.79 -3.56
C LEU A 13 9.27 10.36 -3.43
N ASN A 14 8.60 9.53 -2.62
CA ASN A 14 8.93 8.11 -2.54
C ASN A 14 8.54 7.36 -3.82
N LEU A 15 9.21 6.23 -4.05
CA LEU A 15 9.02 5.36 -5.23
C LEU A 15 9.19 6.06 -6.58
N ALA A 16 9.98 7.14 -6.64
CA ALA A 16 10.14 7.94 -7.84
C ALA A 16 10.57 7.16 -9.10
N ALA A 17 11.27 6.03 -8.95
CA ALA A 17 11.66 5.19 -10.08
C ALA A 17 10.47 4.47 -10.75
N GLN A 18 9.39 4.23 -10.02
CA GLN A 18 8.19 3.54 -10.51
C GLN A 18 7.22 4.53 -11.15
N SER A 19 6.58 4.09 -12.24
CA SER A 19 5.50 4.82 -12.90
C SER A 19 4.18 4.15 -12.53
N PRO A 20 3.10 4.91 -12.26
CA PRO A 20 2.97 6.37 -12.36
C PRO A 20 3.09 7.11 -11.00
N SER A 21 3.94 6.65 -10.08
CA SER A 21 3.98 7.18 -8.70
C SER A 21 4.30 8.67 -8.62
N ILE A 22 5.20 9.20 -9.46
CA ILE A 22 5.53 10.63 -9.49
C ILE A 22 4.39 11.44 -10.09
N GLU A 23 3.84 11.00 -11.20
CA GLU A 23 2.75 11.64 -11.91
C GLU A 23 1.55 11.80 -10.99
N LEU A 24 1.20 10.75 -10.26
CA LEU A 24 0.13 10.76 -9.26
C LEU A 24 0.46 11.68 -8.06
N ASN A 25 1.70 11.66 -7.57
CA ASN A 25 2.12 12.53 -6.47
C ASN A 25 1.97 14.00 -6.84
N LEU A 26 2.45 14.39 -8.03
CA LEU A 26 2.42 15.77 -8.50
C LEU A 26 0.99 16.23 -8.78
N ALA A 27 0.17 15.38 -9.41
CA ALA A 27 -1.24 15.67 -9.66
C ALA A 27 -2.02 15.89 -8.35
N LEU A 28 -1.77 15.05 -7.34
CA LEU A 28 -2.38 15.23 -6.02
C LEU A 28 -1.82 16.45 -5.30
N SER A 29 -0.51 16.67 -5.34
CA SER A 29 0.14 17.84 -4.76
C SER A 29 -0.44 19.14 -5.32
N GLU A 30 -0.69 19.20 -6.63
CA GLU A 30 -1.29 20.35 -7.31
C GLU A 30 -2.70 20.61 -6.78
N LYS A 31 -3.49 19.55 -6.66
CA LYS A 31 -4.86 19.64 -6.12
C LYS A 31 -4.84 20.17 -4.70
N ILE A 32 -3.98 19.63 -3.83
CA ILE A 32 -3.89 20.04 -2.43
C ILE A 32 -3.36 21.48 -2.30
N HIS A 33 -2.36 21.85 -3.10
CA HIS A 33 -1.82 23.21 -3.15
C HIS A 33 -2.94 24.22 -3.39
N ARG A 34 -3.73 24.03 -4.47
CA ARG A 34 -4.87 24.89 -4.81
C ARG A 34 -5.95 24.91 -3.73
N GLN A 35 -6.31 23.75 -3.18
CA GLN A 35 -7.32 23.64 -2.11
C GLN A 35 -6.88 24.33 -0.81
N SER A 36 -5.58 24.52 -0.62
CA SER A 36 -5.02 25.18 0.55
C SER A 36 -4.83 26.69 0.39
N ASN A 37 -5.36 27.32 -0.67
CA ASN A 37 -5.10 28.72 -1.02
C ASN A 37 -3.60 28.99 -1.29
N ASP A 38 -2.97 28.08 -2.02
CA ASP A 38 -1.59 28.19 -2.51
C ASP A 38 -0.56 28.38 -1.39
N LEU A 39 -0.71 27.60 -0.29
CA LEU A 39 0.35 27.51 0.72
C LEU A 39 1.66 27.05 0.08
N GLU A 40 2.78 27.52 0.60
CA GLU A 40 4.10 27.05 0.19
C GLU A 40 4.15 25.52 0.19
N HIS A 41 4.64 24.94 -0.91
CA HIS A 41 4.74 23.50 -1.09
C HIS A 41 6.21 23.07 -1.15
N ILE A 42 6.62 22.24 -0.21
CA ILE A 42 7.99 21.73 -0.12
C ILE A 42 8.01 20.24 -0.47
N PHE A 43 8.72 19.90 -1.53
CA PHE A 43 8.98 18.53 -1.93
C PHE A 43 10.25 18.03 -1.29
N PHE A 44 10.22 16.79 -0.83
CA PHE A 44 11.36 16.06 -0.32
C PHE A 44 11.71 14.92 -1.26
N MET A 45 12.99 14.80 -1.61
CA MET A 45 13.52 13.66 -2.35
C MET A 45 14.67 13.01 -1.59
N CYS A 46 14.75 11.68 -1.62
CA CYS A 46 15.89 10.95 -1.09
C CYS A 46 17.10 11.09 -2.02
N ASP A 47 18.23 11.54 -1.49
CA ASP A 47 19.51 11.62 -2.20
C ASP A 47 20.44 10.46 -1.79
N ARG A 48 20.03 9.23 -2.12
CA ARG A 48 20.73 7.98 -1.76
C ARG A 48 20.90 7.79 -0.23
N ALA A 49 20.09 8.48 0.56
CA ALA A 49 20.18 8.48 2.01
C ALA A 49 19.91 7.09 2.62
N LEU A 50 18.83 6.45 2.17
CA LEU A 50 18.35 5.17 2.71
C LEU A 50 19.30 4.03 2.36
N THR A 51 19.60 3.17 3.33
CA THR A 51 20.43 1.97 3.14
C THR A 51 19.64 0.81 2.54
N SER A 52 18.31 0.85 2.64
CA SER A 52 17.36 0.00 1.94
C SER A 52 15.99 0.69 1.88
N CYS A 53 15.23 0.50 0.79
CA CYS A 53 13.86 1.00 0.67
C CYS A 53 13.01 0.08 -0.21
N SER A 54 11.69 0.32 -0.27
CA SER A 54 10.73 -0.51 -1.01
C SER A 54 11.03 -0.71 -2.50
N VAL A 55 11.67 0.27 -3.15
CA VAL A 55 12.01 0.21 -4.59
C VAL A 55 13.45 -0.21 -4.85
N ASN A 56 14.31 -0.11 -3.83
CA ASN A 56 15.73 -0.37 -3.95
C ASN A 56 16.27 -1.07 -2.70
N ILE A 57 15.85 -2.32 -2.53
CA ILE A 57 16.14 -3.11 -1.33
C ILE A 57 17.64 -3.30 -1.08
N THR A 58 18.46 -3.24 -2.14
CA THR A 58 19.92 -3.41 -2.07
C THR A 58 20.69 -2.09 -2.14
N ASN A 59 20.00 -0.94 -2.24
CA ASN A 59 20.63 0.37 -2.47
C ASN A 59 21.56 0.39 -3.71
N SER A 60 21.09 -0.17 -4.82
CA SER A 60 21.77 -0.04 -6.09
C SER A 60 21.85 1.42 -6.52
N LYS A 61 23.06 1.88 -6.90
CA LYS A 61 23.31 3.25 -7.36
C LYS A 61 22.43 3.63 -8.55
N SER A 62 22.26 2.73 -9.52
CA SER A 62 21.50 2.98 -10.74
C SER A 62 20.02 3.23 -10.46
N VAL A 63 19.39 2.44 -9.59
CA VAL A 63 17.98 2.61 -9.20
C VAL A 63 17.80 3.94 -8.47
N CYS A 64 18.72 4.29 -7.58
CA CYS A 64 18.69 5.60 -6.92
C CYS A 64 18.84 6.76 -7.91
N ASP A 65 19.68 6.63 -8.94
CA ASP A 65 19.87 7.67 -9.94
C ASP A 65 18.62 7.88 -10.79
N ILE A 66 17.93 6.80 -11.16
CA ILE A 66 16.62 6.87 -11.82
C ILE A 66 15.61 7.58 -10.91
N CYS A 67 15.51 7.19 -9.64
CA CYS A 67 14.63 7.86 -8.66
C CYS A 67 14.91 9.37 -8.60
N ARG A 68 16.18 9.77 -8.45
CA ARG A 68 16.58 11.18 -8.34
C ARG A 68 16.29 11.96 -9.60
N TYR A 69 16.58 11.38 -10.76
CA TYR A 69 16.30 11.99 -12.05
C TYR A 69 14.80 12.25 -12.21
N LYS A 70 13.97 11.22 -12.02
CA LYS A 70 12.52 11.34 -12.14
C LYS A 70 11.93 12.33 -11.13
N ALA A 71 12.37 12.30 -9.88
CA ALA A 71 11.94 13.26 -8.86
C ALA A 71 12.27 14.71 -9.25
N ARG A 72 13.49 14.97 -9.76
CA ARG A 72 13.90 16.31 -10.20
C ARG A 72 13.12 16.79 -11.42
N VAL A 73 12.94 15.93 -12.43
CA VAL A 73 12.18 16.25 -13.65
C VAL A 73 10.72 16.51 -13.30
N GLY A 74 10.11 15.64 -12.49
CA GLY A 74 8.75 15.82 -12.01
C GLY A 74 8.56 17.12 -11.24
N PHE A 75 9.45 17.41 -10.28
CA PHE A 75 9.42 18.67 -9.53
C PHE A 75 9.56 19.89 -10.45
N LYS A 76 10.39 19.84 -11.49
CA LYS A 76 10.52 20.94 -12.45
C LYS A 76 9.16 21.31 -13.06
N TYR A 77 8.39 20.31 -13.53
CA TYR A 77 7.06 20.54 -14.09
C TYR A 77 6.06 21.13 -13.08
N PHE A 78 6.15 20.74 -11.81
CA PHE A 78 5.32 21.32 -10.76
C PHE A 78 5.70 22.78 -10.48
N ASN A 79 7.00 23.07 -10.37
CA ASN A 79 7.52 24.39 -10.04
C ASN A 79 7.30 25.41 -11.17
N GLU A 80 7.25 24.97 -12.43
CA GLU A 80 6.86 25.82 -13.57
C GLU A 80 5.44 26.38 -13.42
N ARG A 81 4.53 25.64 -12.75
CA ARG A 81 3.14 26.05 -12.52
C ARG A 81 2.94 26.73 -11.17
N ASN A 82 3.74 26.36 -10.19
CA ASN A 82 3.67 26.85 -8.81
C ASN A 82 5.04 27.44 -8.43
N PRO A 83 5.38 28.63 -8.95
CA PRO A 83 6.63 29.31 -8.60
C PRO A 83 6.63 29.57 -7.09
N ASN A 84 7.79 29.41 -6.45
CA ASN A 84 8.02 29.40 -4.99
C ASN A 84 7.97 28.03 -4.30
N SER A 85 7.71 26.96 -5.04
CA SER A 85 7.87 25.60 -4.51
C SER A 85 9.34 25.28 -4.26
N LYS A 86 9.64 24.45 -3.26
CA LYS A 86 11.03 24.06 -2.93
C LYS A 86 11.23 22.56 -3.05
N LEU A 87 12.44 22.15 -3.44
CA LEU A 87 12.87 20.75 -3.44
C LEU A 87 14.04 20.57 -2.47
N ILE A 88 13.79 19.86 -1.38
CA ILE A 88 14.79 19.49 -0.37
C ILE A 88 15.29 18.08 -0.67
N LYS A 89 16.62 17.93 -0.61
CA LYS A 89 17.30 16.64 -0.77
C LYS A 89 17.66 16.12 0.61
N VAL A 90 17.08 14.99 0.99
CA VAL A 90 17.40 14.28 2.23
C VAL A 90 18.66 13.46 1.99
N LYS A 91 19.73 13.75 2.73
CA LYS A 91 21.01 13.07 2.66
C LYS A 91 21.17 12.06 3.80
N ARG A 92 22.15 11.16 3.68
CA ARG A 92 22.35 10.05 4.63
C ARG A 92 22.72 10.55 6.02
N GLU A 93 23.60 11.54 6.09
CA GLU A 93 24.10 12.16 7.31
C GLU A 93 23.00 12.84 8.15
N GLU A 94 21.86 13.17 7.52
CA GLU A 94 20.71 13.77 8.19
C GLU A 94 19.80 12.71 8.84
N LEU A 95 19.89 11.43 8.42
CA LEU A 95 19.09 10.32 8.93
C LEU A 95 19.71 9.73 10.20
N LYS A 96 19.57 10.45 11.31
CA LYS A 96 20.06 10.01 12.62
C LYS A 96 19.30 8.79 13.13
N LEU A 97 20.04 7.80 13.63
CA LEU A 97 19.49 6.63 14.30
C LEU A 97 19.42 6.90 15.81
N SER A 98 18.36 7.59 16.24
CA SER A 98 17.99 7.67 17.66
C SER A 98 16.96 6.60 18.00
N SER A 99 16.88 6.25 19.29
CA SER A 99 15.82 5.38 19.80
C SER A 99 14.44 5.99 19.52
N VAL A 100 13.50 5.10 19.23
CA VAL A 100 12.07 5.41 19.11
C VAL A 100 11.34 4.61 20.17
N ASN A 101 10.14 5.05 20.56
CA ASN A 101 9.31 4.28 21.50
C ASN A 101 8.78 2.98 20.83
N ASP A 102 8.27 2.07 21.64
CA ASP A 102 7.82 0.74 21.19
C ASP A 102 6.67 0.83 20.18
N ASN A 103 5.74 1.77 20.33
CA ASN A 103 4.62 1.96 19.41
C ASN A 103 5.12 2.36 18.01
N VAL A 104 6.03 3.32 17.94
CA VAL A 104 6.67 3.76 16.69
C VAL A 104 7.50 2.63 16.09
N PHE A 105 8.22 1.87 16.92
CA PHE A 105 9.00 0.74 16.46
C PHE A 105 8.11 -0.35 15.84
N ASN A 106 6.98 -0.68 16.48
CA ASN A 106 6.01 -1.65 15.97
C ASN A 106 5.43 -1.20 14.62
N GLU A 107 5.09 0.07 14.46
CA GLU A 107 4.65 0.65 13.18
C GLU A 107 5.73 0.54 12.10
N ILE A 108 6.99 0.82 12.42
CA ILE A 108 8.11 0.64 11.51
C ILE A 108 8.24 -0.83 11.09
N ILE A 109 8.15 -1.75 12.04
CA ILE A 109 8.24 -3.18 11.79
C ILE A 109 7.13 -3.64 10.84
N LEU A 110 5.88 -3.20 11.03
CA LEU A 110 4.78 -3.48 10.11
C LEU A 110 5.11 -3.00 8.68
N GLY A 111 5.64 -1.78 8.54
CA GLY A 111 6.01 -1.25 7.23
C GLY A 111 7.12 -2.04 6.53
N VAL A 112 8.13 -2.48 7.29
CA VAL A 112 9.23 -3.32 6.80
C VAL A 112 8.73 -4.70 6.41
N HIS A 113 7.97 -5.35 7.28
CA HIS A 113 7.40 -6.67 7.03
C HIS A 113 6.47 -6.65 5.83
N SER A 114 5.59 -5.65 5.71
CA SER A 114 4.73 -5.51 4.53
C SER A 114 5.53 -5.41 3.23
N THR A 115 6.63 -4.65 3.26
CA THR A 115 7.52 -4.50 2.10
C THR A 115 8.16 -5.84 1.73
N ILE A 116 8.70 -6.56 2.70
CA ILE A 116 9.35 -7.86 2.47
C ILE A 116 8.33 -8.92 2.04
N GLY A 117 7.19 -9.00 2.72
CA GLY A 117 6.08 -9.89 2.41
C GLY A 117 5.60 -9.71 0.98
N SER A 118 5.42 -8.46 0.54
CA SER A 118 5.03 -8.16 -0.85
C SER A 118 6.08 -8.59 -1.87
N GLN A 119 7.37 -8.49 -1.55
CA GLN A 119 8.48 -8.85 -2.46
C GLN A 119 8.69 -10.37 -2.55
N LEU A 120 8.49 -11.08 -1.44
CA LEU A 120 8.78 -12.52 -1.33
C LEU A 120 7.55 -13.41 -1.31
N ARG A 121 6.35 -12.84 -1.23
CA ARG A 121 5.10 -13.57 -0.99
C ARG A 121 5.19 -14.45 0.27
N LEU A 122 5.69 -13.85 1.34
CA LEU A 122 5.85 -14.47 2.66
C LEU A 122 4.87 -13.87 3.66
N ASP A 123 4.25 -14.73 4.45
CA ASP A 123 3.41 -14.42 5.61
C ASP A 123 4.16 -14.62 6.94
N ASP A 124 5.36 -15.21 6.89
CA ASP A 124 6.21 -15.53 8.02
C ASP A 124 7.66 -15.05 7.80
N MET A 125 8.13 -14.19 8.70
CA MET A 125 9.45 -13.57 8.64
C MET A 125 10.56 -14.47 9.21
N GLU A 126 10.22 -15.58 9.86
CA GLU A 126 11.20 -16.59 10.31
C GLU A 126 11.79 -17.36 9.12
N LEU A 127 11.07 -17.42 8.00
CA LEU A 127 11.50 -18.07 6.77
C LEU A 127 12.53 -17.26 5.96
N LEU A 128 12.94 -16.08 6.46
CA LEU A 128 13.90 -15.24 5.75
C LEU A 128 15.31 -15.85 5.75
N SER A 129 15.89 -15.94 4.54
CA SER A 129 17.31 -16.25 4.40
C SER A 129 18.20 -15.22 5.12
N LYS A 130 19.45 -15.60 5.44
CA LYS A 130 20.47 -14.69 6.01
C LYS A 130 20.64 -13.38 5.22
N LYS A 131 20.52 -13.42 3.89
CA LYS A 131 20.58 -12.23 3.03
C LYS A 131 19.42 -11.27 3.30
N TRP A 132 18.21 -11.81 3.44
CA TRP A 132 17.00 -11.03 3.68
C TRP A 132 16.91 -10.49 5.10
N LEU A 133 17.45 -11.20 6.10
CA LEU A 133 17.61 -10.67 7.45
C LEU A 133 18.45 -9.37 7.46
N LYS A 134 19.58 -9.35 6.74
CA LYS A 134 20.38 -8.13 6.56
C LYS A 134 19.64 -7.01 5.83
N ILE A 135 18.78 -7.34 4.87
CA ILE A 135 17.93 -6.35 4.18
C ILE A 135 16.89 -5.79 5.15
N LYS A 136 16.24 -6.65 5.95
CA LYS A 136 15.28 -6.26 6.99
C LYS A 136 15.90 -5.27 7.97
N GLU A 137 17.07 -5.56 8.51
CA GLU A 137 17.81 -4.65 9.41
C GLU A 137 18.08 -3.29 8.77
N ARG A 138 18.57 -3.27 7.53
CA ARG A 138 18.82 -2.02 6.79
C ARG A 138 17.54 -1.22 6.53
N MET A 139 16.43 -1.89 6.24
CA MET A 139 15.14 -1.24 6.08
C MET A 139 14.69 -0.63 7.40
N ILE A 140 14.79 -1.35 8.52
CA ILE A 140 14.46 -0.84 9.86
C ILE A 140 15.29 0.43 10.16
N SER A 141 16.61 0.38 9.97
CA SER A 141 17.47 1.56 10.20
C SER A 141 17.06 2.73 9.30
N SER A 142 16.77 2.47 8.02
CA SER A 142 16.31 3.50 7.09
C SER A 142 14.98 4.13 7.54
N SER A 143 14.03 3.32 7.99
CA SER A 143 12.72 3.78 8.48
C SER A 143 12.83 4.58 9.78
N ILE A 144 13.67 4.16 10.73
CA ILE A 144 13.97 4.91 11.96
C ILE A 144 14.58 6.27 11.62
N GLY A 145 15.59 6.30 10.74
CA GLY A 145 16.22 7.54 10.31
C GLY A 145 15.23 8.51 9.66
N MET A 146 14.32 7.99 8.82
CA MET A 146 13.26 8.79 8.20
C MET A 146 12.28 9.36 9.24
N TYR A 147 11.83 8.53 10.19
CA TYR A 147 10.97 8.99 11.28
C TYR A 147 11.63 10.15 12.04
N ASN A 148 12.87 9.97 12.52
CA ASN A 148 13.59 10.98 13.30
C ASN A 148 13.84 12.29 12.54
N TYR A 149 14.18 12.18 11.26
CA TYR A 149 14.38 13.34 10.38
C TYR A 149 13.09 14.16 10.26
N PHE A 150 11.99 13.50 9.93
CA PHE A 150 10.71 14.18 9.76
C PHE A 150 10.12 14.64 11.09
N ASP A 151 10.32 13.94 12.19
CA ASP A 151 9.88 14.41 13.52
C ASP A 151 10.51 15.76 13.86
N THR A 152 11.83 15.87 13.66
CA THR A 152 12.56 17.13 13.83
C THR A 152 12.04 18.22 12.89
N TYR A 153 11.74 17.86 11.63
CA TYR A 153 11.25 18.81 10.65
C TYR A 153 9.83 19.30 10.98
N LEU A 154 8.91 18.40 11.30
CA LEU A 154 7.51 18.71 11.62
C LEU A 154 7.39 19.54 12.90
N LYS A 155 8.23 19.30 13.91
CA LYS A 155 8.24 20.13 15.14
C LYS A 155 8.71 21.56 14.91
N LYS A 156 9.59 21.78 13.94
CA LYS A 156 10.17 23.10 13.63
C LYS A 156 9.34 23.91 12.65
N ASN A 157 8.49 23.26 11.86
CA ASN A 157 7.77 23.88 10.75
C ASN A 157 6.27 23.68 10.93
N LYS A 158 5.45 24.69 10.61
CA LYS A 158 3.99 24.59 10.71
C LYS A 158 3.41 23.82 9.52
N VAL A 159 3.67 22.52 9.44
CA VAL A 159 3.17 21.68 8.34
C VAL A 159 1.67 21.45 8.52
N GLN A 160 0.89 21.70 7.45
CA GLN A 160 -0.54 21.42 7.42
C GLN A 160 -0.85 20.04 6.85
N ASN A 161 -0.23 19.73 5.70
CA ASN A 161 -0.47 18.50 4.96
C ASN A 161 0.86 17.83 4.59
N PHE A 162 0.93 16.51 4.76
CA PHE A 162 2.04 15.67 4.31
C PHE A 162 1.55 14.60 3.34
N ILE A 163 1.89 14.74 2.05
CA ILE A 163 1.47 13.84 0.97
C ILE A 163 2.49 12.72 0.78
N ILE A 164 2.03 11.47 0.87
CA ILE A 164 2.89 10.26 0.94
C ILE A 164 2.30 9.15 0.05
N PHE A 165 3.12 8.53 -0.79
CA PHE A 165 2.66 7.36 -1.57
C PHE A 165 2.53 6.15 -0.63
N ASN A 166 1.35 5.52 -0.61
CA ASN A 166 0.98 4.29 0.07
C ASN A 166 1.55 4.15 1.51
N GLY A 167 0.72 4.36 2.53
CA GLY A 167 1.16 4.33 3.94
C GLY A 167 1.61 2.98 4.49
N ARG A 168 1.60 1.88 3.71
CA ARG A 168 1.91 0.52 4.20
C ARG A 168 3.39 0.16 4.10
N ILE A 169 4.16 0.80 3.23
CA ILE A 169 5.54 0.37 2.89
C ILE A 169 6.61 0.99 3.79
N SER A 170 7.81 0.41 3.81
CA SER A 170 8.91 0.73 4.74
C SER A 170 9.34 2.20 4.73
N CYS A 171 9.31 2.87 3.59
CA CYS A 171 9.67 4.28 3.47
C CYS A 171 8.51 5.25 3.71
N ALA A 172 7.27 4.77 3.80
CA ALA A 172 6.06 5.58 3.90
C ALA A 172 5.38 5.45 5.26
N ARG A 173 5.34 4.23 5.82
CA ARG A 173 4.82 3.94 7.16
C ARG A 173 5.42 4.84 8.24
N PRO A 174 6.75 5.02 8.38
CA PRO A 174 7.33 5.97 9.34
C PRO A 174 6.86 7.41 9.12
N LEU A 175 6.54 7.80 7.88
CA LEU A 175 6.05 9.15 7.56
C LEU A 175 4.59 9.34 7.97
N LYS A 176 3.75 8.31 7.80
CA LYS A 176 2.40 8.27 8.36
C LYS A 176 2.45 8.39 9.88
N THR A 177 3.26 7.55 10.54
CA THR A 177 3.40 7.53 12.00
C THR A 177 3.86 8.88 12.54
N VAL A 178 4.93 9.46 11.98
CA VAL A 178 5.43 10.76 12.47
C VAL A 178 4.46 11.92 12.22
N SER A 179 3.65 11.84 11.17
CA SER A 179 2.60 12.83 10.90
C SER A 179 1.50 12.77 11.96
N HIS A 180 1.07 11.55 12.30
CA HIS A 180 0.10 11.30 13.37
C HIS A 180 0.61 11.87 14.70
N ASP A 181 1.83 11.53 15.09
CA ASP A 181 2.41 11.93 16.38
C ASP A 181 2.63 13.44 16.51
N ASN A 182 2.74 14.15 15.37
CA ASN A 182 2.88 15.60 15.30
C ASN A 182 1.57 16.33 14.93
N CYS A 183 0.42 15.64 14.92
CA CYS A 183 -0.89 16.20 14.55
C CYS A 183 -0.89 16.90 13.17
N VAL A 184 -0.13 16.36 12.22
CA VAL A 184 -0.07 16.82 10.82
C VAL A 184 -1.00 15.96 9.98
N ASN A 185 -1.78 16.58 9.08
CA ASN A 185 -2.65 15.80 8.21
C ASN A 185 -1.80 14.99 7.22
N TYR A 186 -1.84 13.67 7.32
CA TYR A 186 -1.20 12.83 6.32
C TYR A 186 -2.21 12.50 5.22
N ILE A 187 -1.80 12.72 3.98
CA ILE A 187 -2.57 12.42 2.79
C ILE A 187 -1.86 11.28 2.09
N LEU A 188 -2.41 10.08 2.23
CA LEU A 188 -1.88 8.94 1.51
C LEU A 188 -2.40 8.99 0.08
N PHE A 189 -1.68 8.40 -0.87
CA PHE A 189 -2.21 8.14 -2.21
C PHE A 189 -1.69 6.84 -2.83
N ASP A 190 -2.47 6.27 -3.74
CA ASP A 190 -2.11 5.14 -4.60
C ASP A 190 -2.75 5.33 -6.00
N GLY A 191 -2.48 4.42 -6.93
CA GLY A 191 -3.05 4.44 -8.28
C GLY A 191 -4.40 3.71 -8.36
N ALA A 192 -5.45 4.43 -8.78
CA ALA A 192 -6.70 3.84 -9.26
C ALA A 192 -6.72 3.73 -10.80
N LEU A 193 -7.59 2.87 -11.33
CA LEU A 193 -7.79 2.67 -12.77
C LEU A 193 -6.47 2.40 -13.52
N ASN A 194 -5.67 1.46 -13.01
CA ASN A 194 -4.30 1.18 -13.47
C ASN A 194 -3.37 2.40 -13.42
N GLY A 195 -3.48 3.21 -12.38
CA GLY A 195 -2.59 4.34 -12.12
C GLY A 195 -2.89 5.61 -12.94
N LEU A 196 -4.07 5.71 -13.55
CA LEU A 196 -4.48 6.90 -14.29
C LEU A 196 -5.00 8.03 -13.39
N THR A 197 -5.50 7.68 -12.21
CA THR A 197 -6.04 8.66 -11.27
C THR A 197 -5.55 8.36 -9.86
N PRO A 198 -5.24 9.37 -9.04
CA PRO A 198 -4.87 9.13 -7.66
C PRO A 198 -6.09 8.71 -6.85
N TYR A 199 -5.99 7.58 -6.15
CA TYR A 199 -6.85 7.21 -5.04
C TYR A 199 -6.20 7.71 -3.76
N TYR A 200 -6.89 8.52 -2.96
CA TYR A 200 -6.25 9.20 -1.82
C TYR A 200 -7.18 9.27 -0.61
N SER A 201 -6.57 9.28 0.57
CA SER A 201 -7.21 9.31 1.88
C SER A 201 -6.52 10.36 2.74
N THR A 202 -7.24 10.90 3.71
CA THR A 202 -6.68 11.87 4.66
C THR A 202 -6.85 11.31 6.06
N ASN A 203 -5.74 11.24 6.81
CA ASN A 203 -5.70 10.77 8.20
C ASN A 203 -6.24 9.33 8.42
N GLU A 204 -6.25 8.52 7.37
CA GLU A 204 -6.70 7.14 7.43
C GLU A 204 -5.95 6.29 6.38
N MET A 205 -5.78 4.99 6.64
CA MET A 205 -5.23 4.04 5.66
C MET A 205 -6.28 3.63 4.63
N PHE A 206 -5.90 3.50 3.36
CA PHE A 206 -6.77 2.94 2.31
C PHE A 206 -7.32 1.57 2.62
N HIS A 207 -6.51 0.77 3.30
CA HIS A 207 -6.85 -0.60 3.58
C HIS A 207 -7.72 -0.71 4.84
N SER A 208 -8.10 0.41 5.47
CA SER A 208 -9.03 0.35 6.59
C SER A 208 -10.41 0.00 6.08
N MET A 209 -11.07 -0.88 6.82
CA MET A 209 -12.43 -1.28 6.52
C MET A 209 -13.39 -0.07 6.59
N ASN A 210 -13.11 0.92 7.44
CA ASN A 210 -13.92 2.13 7.58
C ASN A 210 -13.81 3.05 6.36
N PHE A 211 -12.59 3.27 5.86
CA PHE A 211 -12.35 4.05 4.66
C PHE A 211 -13.03 3.42 3.45
N GLU A 212 -12.84 2.10 3.26
CA GLU A 212 -13.43 1.36 2.14
C GLU A 212 -14.96 1.33 2.22
N LYS A 213 -15.56 1.10 3.41
CA LYS A 213 -17.01 1.19 3.61
C LYS A 213 -17.55 2.57 3.25
N THR A 214 -16.89 3.62 3.73
CA THR A 214 -17.30 5.01 3.47
C THR A 214 -17.23 5.34 1.99
N ASN A 215 -16.14 4.95 1.32
CA ASN A 215 -15.99 5.17 -0.12
C ASN A 215 -17.01 4.35 -0.93
N ALA A 216 -17.20 3.07 -0.61
CA ALA A 216 -18.18 2.23 -1.27
C ALA A 216 -19.60 2.80 -1.17
N LEU A 217 -20.01 3.23 0.03
CA LEU A 217 -21.31 3.86 0.26
C LEU A 217 -21.44 5.18 -0.52
N LYS A 218 -20.41 6.03 -0.48
CA LYS A 218 -20.40 7.30 -1.22
C LYS A 218 -20.57 7.07 -2.72
N TYR A 219 -19.87 6.10 -3.30
CA TYR A 219 -20.01 5.77 -4.73
C TYR A 219 -21.37 5.16 -5.05
N TYR A 220 -21.88 4.28 -4.20
CA TYR A 220 -23.21 3.70 -4.37
C TYR A 220 -24.29 4.78 -4.35
N LEU A 221 -24.27 5.69 -3.38
CA LEU A 221 -25.22 6.80 -3.29
C LEU A 221 -25.12 7.75 -4.48
N LYS A 222 -23.89 8.05 -4.94
CA LYS A 222 -23.67 8.91 -6.11
C LYS A 222 -24.31 8.37 -7.39
N TYR A 223 -24.30 7.04 -7.58
CA TYR A 223 -24.82 6.37 -8.77
C TYR A 223 -26.03 5.49 -8.45
N TYR A 224 -26.79 5.83 -7.41
CA TYR A 224 -27.84 4.97 -6.88
C TYR A 224 -28.89 4.62 -7.94
N LYS A 225 -29.31 5.62 -8.74
CA LYS A 225 -30.31 5.45 -9.79
C LYS A 225 -29.85 4.53 -10.92
N GLU A 226 -28.57 4.57 -11.26
CA GLU A 226 -27.98 3.73 -12.31
C GLU A 226 -27.38 2.42 -11.78
N SER A 227 -27.35 2.22 -10.45
CA SER A 227 -26.59 1.15 -9.81
C SER A 227 -26.93 -0.25 -10.32
N SER A 228 -28.22 -0.57 -10.50
CA SER A 228 -28.66 -1.85 -11.05
C SER A 228 -28.18 -2.06 -12.49
N LYS A 229 -28.21 -1.02 -13.33
CA LYS A 229 -27.74 -1.07 -14.72
C LYS A 229 -26.22 -1.27 -14.76
N ILE A 230 -25.47 -0.51 -13.95
CA ILE A 230 -24.01 -0.62 -13.85
C ILE A 230 -23.62 -2.03 -13.39
N ALA A 231 -24.30 -2.57 -12.37
CA ALA A 231 -24.04 -3.91 -11.85
C ALA A 231 -24.36 -5.01 -12.89
N ALA A 232 -25.47 -4.89 -13.60
CA ALA A 232 -25.85 -5.80 -14.68
C ALA A 232 -24.82 -5.78 -15.83
N GLU A 233 -24.40 -4.58 -16.26
CA GLU A 233 -23.40 -4.41 -17.31
C GLU A 233 -22.04 -4.97 -16.89
N TYR A 234 -21.58 -4.68 -15.66
CA TYR A 234 -20.35 -5.25 -15.11
C TYR A 234 -20.40 -6.78 -15.09
N SER A 235 -21.49 -7.35 -14.59
CA SER A 235 -21.66 -8.81 -14.49
C SER A 235 -21.67 -9.47 -15.85
N PHE A 236 -22.42 -8.90 -16.79
CA PHE A 236 -22.47 -9.37 -18.18
C PHE A 236 -21.07 -9.34 -18.81
N LYS A 237 -20.34 -8.22 -18.71
CA LYS A 237 -18.99 -8.11 -19.27
C LYS A 237 -18.03 -9.12 -18.63
N LYS A 238 -18.08 -9.29 -17.31
CA LYS A 238 -17.21 -10.22 -16.56
C LYS A 238 -17.46 -11.68 -16.98
N GLN A 239 -18.72 -12.09 -17.07
CA GLN A 239 -19.11 -13.45 -17.49
C GLN A 239 -18.70 -13.73 -18.94
N ASN A 240 -18.78 -12.72 -19.81
CA ASN A 240 -18.45 -12.84 -21.24
C ASN A 240 -16.99 -12.49 -21.55
N LYS A 241 -16.13 -12.32 -20.54
CA LYS A 241 -14.71 -11.90 -20.69
C LYS A 241 -14.51 -10.64 -21.53
N ILE A 242 -15.53 -9.80 -21.62
CA ILE A 242 -15.42 -8.50 -22.26
C ILE A 242 -14.55 -7.65 -21.34
N PRO A 243 -13.43 -7.09 -21.83
CA PRO A 243 -12.58 -6.25 -21.01
C PRO A 243 -13.41 -5.14 -20.37
N ILE A 244 -13.54 -5.22 -19.05
CA ILE A 244 -14.05 -4.13 -18.25
C ILE A 244 -12.92 -3.11 -18.22
N LEU A 245 -13.20 -1.91 -18.72
CA LEU A 245 -12.21 -0.85 -18.96
C LEU A 245 -11.13 -0.82 -17.87
N ARG A 246 -9.90 -1.16 -18.27
CA ARG A 246 -8.67 -0.89 -17.52
C ARG A 246 -8.53 -1.59 -16.17
N ASP A 247 -9.16 -2.75 -15.96
CA ASP A 247 -8.77 -3.67 -14.88
C ASP A 247 -7.93 -4.82 -15.43
N ALA A 248 -6.89 -5.21 -14.68
CA ALA A 248 -6.09 -6.39 -15.02
C ALA A 248 -6.93 -7.66 -14.83
N VAL A 249 -7.14 -8.42 -15.90
CA VAL A 249 -7.86 -9.70 -15.83
C VAL A 249 -6.85 -10.83 -15.55
N TYR A 250 -6.84 -11.34 -14.33
CA TYR A 250 -5.93 -12.41 -13.88
C TYR A 250 -6.41 -13.82 -14.25
N THR A 251 -6.88 -14.02 -15.48
CA THR A 251 -7.38 -15.32 -15.97
C THR A 251 -6.45 -16.01 -16.96
N LYS A 252 -5.23 -15.51 -17.17
CA LYS A 252 -4.27 -16.04 -18.16
C LYS A 252 -4.05 -17.56 -18.04
N ASN A 253 -4.02 -18.05 -16.80
CA ASN A 253 -3.79 -19.47 -16.50
C ASN A 253 -5.09 -20.20 -16.12
N GLN A 254 -6.26 -19.62 -16.35
CA GLN A 254 -7.55 -20.22 -16.03
C GLN A 254 -8.20 -20.79 -17.29
N GLN A 255 -8.69 -22.03 -17.20
CA GLN A 255 -9.45 -22.69 -18.25
C GLN A 255 -10.95 -22.56 -17.95
N ILE A 256 -11.76 -22.11 -18.92
CA ILE A 256 -13.23 -22.01 -18.75
C ILE A 256 -13.81 -23.40 -18.57
N GLY A 257 -14.69 -23.57 -17.59
CA GLY A 257 -15.41 -24.83 -17.38
C GLY A 257 -14.55 -25.98 -16.87
N TYR A 258 -13.24 -25.75 -16.64
CA TYR A 258 -12.37 -26.77 -16.09
C TYR A 258 -12.69 -27.02 -14.61
N LEU A 259 -13.03 -28.26 -14.31
CA LEU A 259 -13.07 -28.84 -12.97
C LEU A 259 -12.21 -30.08 -13.00
N ASP A 260 -11.38 -30.26 -11.97
CA ASP A 260 -10.54 -31.45 -11.85
C ASP A 260 -11.41 -32.70 -11.76
N GLU A 261 -10.99 -33.82 -12.36
CA GLU A 261 -11.77 -35.06 -12.30
C GLU A 261 -12.05 -35.51 -10.87
N LYS A 262 -11.13 -35.25 -9.93
CA LYS A 262 -11.34 -35.58 -8.51
C LYS A 262 -12.51 -34.80 -7.92
N ILE A 263 -12.71 -33.55 -8.37
CA ILE A 263 -13.83 -32.71 -7.99
C ILE A 263 -15.12 -33.24 -8.63
N LEU A 264 -15.08 -33.62 -9.90
CA LEU A 264 -16.25 -34.18 -10.60
C LEU A 264 -16.73 -35.52 -10.01
N LYS A 265 -15.82 -36.26 -9.38
CA LYS A 265 -16.11 -37.53 -8.68
C LYS A 265 -16.69 -37.34 -7.28
N LEU A 266 -16.78 -36.10 -6.78
CA LEU A 266 -17.41 -35.81 -5.50
C LEU A 266 -18.93 -36.01 -5.59
N GLY A 267 -19.49 -36.69 -4.59
CA GLY A 267 -20.90 -37.07 -4.56
C GLY A 267 -21.82 -36.08 -3.84
N LYS A 268 -21.26 -35.11 -3.11
CA LYS A 268 -22.02 -34.11 -2.36
C LYS A 268 -22.03 -32.76 -3.07
N PRO A 269 -23.00 -31.88 -2.77
CA PRO A 269 -22.93 -30.47 -3.16
C PRO A 269 -21.63 -29.82 -2.66
N ILE A 270 -21.08 -28.90 -3.45
CA ILE A 270 -19.77 -28.29 -3.21
C ILE A 270 -19.91 -26.92 -2.54
N ILE A 271 -19.16 -26.69 -1.47
CA ILE A 271 -18.85 -25.36 -0.95
C ILE A 271 -17.46 -24.95 -1.45
N THR A 272 -17.41 -23.88 -2.24
CA THR A 272 -16.12 -23.31 -2.68
C THR A 272 -15.69 -22.20 -1.74
N ILE A 273 -14.49 -22.32 -1.19
CA ILE A 273 -13.85 -21.32 -0.33
C ILE A 273 -12.82 -20.56 -1.16
N PHE A 274 -12.95 -19.24 -1.22
CA PHE A 274 -12.00 -18.36 -1.88
C PHE A 274 -11.09 -17.75 -0.83
N VAL A 275 -9.80 -18.05 -0.91
CA VAL A 275 -8.81 -17.52 0.02
C VAL A 275 -8.14 -16.27 -0.53
N SER A 276 -7.74 -15.38 0.35
CA SER A 276 -6.93 -14.20 0.01
C SER A 276 -5.44 -14.50 0.24
N SER A 277 -4.55 -13.68 -0.31
CA SER A 277 -3.11 -13.85 -0.11
C SER A 277 -2.69 -13.30 1.27
N ASP A 278 -2.30 -14.22 2.16
CA ASP A 278 -1.92 -13.93 3.57
C ASP A 278 -0.82 -12.87 3.71
N ASP A 279 0.09 -12.77 2.75
CA ASP A 279 1.24 -11.86 2.77
C ASP A 279 0.86 -10.36 2.76
N GLU A 280 -0.28 -10.00 2.16
CA GLU A 280 -0.61 -8.58 1.96
C GLU A 280 -1.39 -7.97 3.13
N TYR A 281 -2.26 -8.74 3.78
CA TYR A 281 -3.11 -8.23 4.85
C TYR A 281 -2.53 -8.42 6.25
N ARG A 282 -1.67 -9.45 6.45
CA ARG A 282 -1.03 -9.72 7.74
C ARG A 282 -0.20 -8.57 8.29
N TYR A 283 0.36 -7.75 7.40
CA TYR A 283 1.22 -6.63 7.75
C TYR A 283 0.53 -5.26 7.61
N ILE A 284 -0.81 -5.23 7.53
CA ILE A 284 -1.58 -3.99 7.63
C ILE A 284 -1.77 -3.62 9.12
N GLY A 285 -1.83 -4.62 10.00
CA GLY A 285 -2.02 -4.43 11.45
C GLY A 285 -3.43 -3.94 11.78
N ALA A 286 -3.56 -3.23 12.89
CA ALA A 286 -4.83 -2.67 13.38
C ALA A 286 -5.46 -1.65 12.41
N ASP A 287 -4.73 -1.20 11.39
CA ASP A 287 -5.31 -0.34 10.35
C ASP A 287 -6.34 -1.07 9.47
N TYR A 288 -6.36 -2.41 9.42
CA TYR A 288 -7.32 -3.17 8.60
C TYR A 288 -8.67 -3.31 9.31
N CYS A 289 -8.65 -3.93 10.49
CA CYS A 289 -9.77 -4.16 11.40
C CYS A 289 -9.24 -4.22 12.84
N GLU A 290 -10.09 -3.89 13.82
CA GLU A 290 -9.78 -4.07 15.25
C GLU A 290 -9.76 -5.55 15.64
N ASP A 291 -10.45 -6.41 14.88
CA ASP A 291 -10.47 -7.84 15.12
C ASP A 291 -9.13 -8.51 14.76
N PRO A 292 -8.68 -9.51 15.56
CA PRO A 292 -7.48 -10.26 15.25
C PRO A 292 -7.59 -10.90 13.88
N LEU A 293 -6.51 -10.81 13.11
CA LEU A 293 -6.44 -11.45 11.81
C LEU A 293 -6.57 -12.95 11.96
N VAL A 294 -7.59 -13.47 11.30
CA VAL A 294 -7.94 -14.88 11.37
C VAL A 294 -6.96 -15.71 10.53
N ASP A 295 -6.56 -16.87 11.07
CA ASP A 295 -5.80 -17.86 10.30
C ASP A 295 -6.75 -18.58 9.34
N GLN A 296 -6.66 -18.24 8.06
CA GLN A 296 -7.53 -18.80 7.02
C GLN A 296 -7.44 -20.32 6.97
N VAL A 297 -6.26 -20.91 7.22
CA VAL A 297 -6.08 -22.37 7.18
C VAL A 297 -6.82 -23.03 8.33
N GLU A 298 -6.67 -22.51 9.54
CA GLU A 298 -7.33 -23.09 10.72
C GLU A 298 -8.85 -22.94 10.67
N GLU A 299 -9.37 -21.83 10.15
CA GLU A 299 -10.82 -21.70 9.91
C GLU A 299 -11.34 -22.69 8.88
N ILE A 300 -10.61 -22.87 7.78
CA ILE A 300 -10.98 -23.86 6.75
C ILE A 300 -11.00 -25.26 7.37
N LYS A 301 -9.99 -25.62 8.17
CA LYS A 301 -9.95 -26.91 8.87
C LYS A 301 -11.09 -27.05 9.87
N SER A 302 -11.40 -26.01 10.63
CA SER A 302 -12.53 -25.98 11.58
C SER A 302 -13.86 -26.20 10.85
N LEU A 303 -14.06 -25.52 9.72
CA LEU A 303 -15.25 -25.67 8.88
C LEU A 303 -15.36 -27.09 8.31
N ILE A 304 -14.24 -27.66 7.83
CA ILE A 304 -14.18 -29.04 7.33
C ILE A 304 -14.39 -30.06 8.46
N ALA A 305 -13.95 -29.78 9.69
CA ALA A 305 -14.17 -30.65 10.84
C ALA A 305 -15.60 -30.57 11.39
N SER A 306 -16.37 -29.54 11.01
CA SER A 306 -17.74 -29.34 11.45
C SER A 306 -18.73 -30.35 10.82
N LYS A 307 -19.94 -30.42 11.39
CA LYS A 307 -21.04 -31.26 10.86
C LYS A 307 -21.47 -30.89 9.42
N ILE A 308 -21.02 -29.75 8.89
CA ILE A 308 -21.30 -29.33 7.50
C ILE A 308 -20.67 -30.32 6.51
N ASN A 309 -19.53 -30.94 6.85
CA ASN A 309 -18.84 -31.93 6.03
C ASN A 309 -19.66 -33.19 5.73
N LEU A 310 -20.70 -33.46 6.53
CA LEU A 310 -21.59 -34.60 6.32
C LEU A 310 -22.48 -34.36 5.10
N LYS A 311 -22.75 -33.09 4.77
CA LYS A 311 -23.68 -32.67 3.72
C LYS A 311 -22.98 -32.09 2.49
N TYR A 312 -21.80 -31.52 2.65
CA TYR A 312 -21.09 -30.81 1.58
C TYR A 312 -19.64 -31.30 1.46
N ASP A 313 -19.12 -31.26 0.24
CA ASP A 313 -17.69 -31.35 -0.03
C ASP A 313 -17.10 -29.94 -0.15
N PHE A 314 -15.84 -29.75 0.25
CA PHE A 314 -15.18 -28.45 0.29
C PHE A 314 -14.09 -28.34 -0.77
N ILE A 315 -14.03 -27.19 -1.44
CA ILE A 315 -12.98 -26.87 -2.42
C ILE A 315 -12.37 -25.54 -2.07
N VAL A 316 -11.06 -25.53 -1.81
CA VAL A 316 -10.31 -24.29 -1.62
C VAL A 316 -9.76 -23.82 -2.96
N LYS A 317 -10.22 -22.66 -3.43
CA LYS A 317 -9.70 -22.00 -4.62
C LYS A 317 -8.65 -20.97 -4.23
N MET A 318 -7.39 -21.35 -4.43
CA MET A 318 -6.23 -20.50 -4.14
C MET A 318 -6.21 -19.24 -4.98
N HIS A 319 -5.84 -18.11 -4.37
CA HIS A 319 -5.65 -16.84 -5.08
C HIS A 319 -4.53 -16.98 -6.13
N PRO A 320 -4.63 -16.38 -7.33
CA PRO A 320 -3.62 -16.52 -8.38
C PRO A 320 -2.20 -16.12 -7.95
N HIS A 321 -2.04 -15.23 -6.98
CA HIS A 321 -0.72 -14.84 -6.45
C HIS A 321 -0.14 -15.82 -5.44
N GLN A 322 -0.95 -16.68 -4.80
CA GLN A 322 -0.46 -17.67 -3.83
C GLN A 322 0.34 -18.80 -4.48
N ASN A 323 0.29 -18.96 -5.81
CA ASN A 323 1.17 -19.90 -6.51
C ASN A 323 2.66 -19.53 -6.42
N LYS A 324 2.96 -18.28 -6.04
CA LYS A 324 4.32 -17.77 -5.81
C LYS A 324 4.70 -17.75 -4.33
N SER A 325 3.79 -18.09 -3.43
CA SER A 325 4.07 -18.14 -1.99
C SER A 325 5.05 -19.28 -1.68
N HIS A 326 5.71 -19.17 -0.53
CA HIS A 326 6.64 -20.21 -0.08
C HIS A 326 5.95 -21.58 0.05
N GLN A 327 6.65 -22.65 -0.32
CA GLN A 327 6.05 -24.00 -0.38
C GLN A 327 5.50 -24.47 0.96
N SER A 328 6.11 -24.07 2.08
CA SER A 328 5.59 -24.41 3.42
C SER A 328 4.19 -23.83 3.66
N ILE A 329 3.90 -22.63 3.14
CA ILE A 329 2.60 -21.97 3.26
C ILE A 329 1.57 -22.72 2.40
N ILE A 330 1.92 -23.00 1.14
CA ILE A 330 1.04 -23.74 0.21
C ILE A 330 0.69 -25.13 0.77
N LYS A 331 1.64 -25.79 1.44
CA LYS A 331 1.41 -27.10 2.07
C LYS A 331 0.41 -27.05 3.21
N LYS A 332 0.19 -25.92 3.88
CA LYS A 332 -0.81 -25.80 4.96
C LYS A 332 -2.26 -25.93 4.46
N TYR A 333 -2.49 -25.62 3.18
CA TYR A 333 -3.81 -25.71 2.52
C TYR A 333 -4.10 -27.08 1.90
N LYS A 334 -3.13 -28.02 1.94
CA LYS A 334 -3.30 -29.41 1.50
C LYS A 334 -3.60 -30.28 2.70
#